data_AF-A0AAD6KRY4-F1
#
_entry.id   AF-A0AAD6KRY4-F1
#
_cell.length_a   1.000
_cell.length_b   1.000
_cell.length_c   1.000
_cell.angle_alpha   90.00
_cell.angle_beta   90.00
_cell.angle_gamma   90.00
#
_symmetry.space_group_name_H-M   'P 1'
#
loop_
_entity.id
_entity.type
_entity.pdbx_description
1 polymer ?
#
loop_
_entity_poly.entity_id
_entity_poly.type
_entity_poly.pdbx_seq_one_letter_code
_entity_poly.pdbx_strand_id
1 'polypeptide(L)'
;MANVEDIEGEGSVQGNGPPQFNDQPNFRTLREYLHPARQSTPSCIILPLNQQAFNLKPGMIQLLPTFHGMDSENPYIHIKEFEEVCNTFIDRTCTEETIRLKLFPFSLKDKAKLWLNSLRPRSIGTWREMQAEFLKKYFPTHRTAALQRQMMNFSCSPNESFHQAWEKFKDLLNACPHHGFEMWRLVSFFYDSLTADFKKLVPTMCNGEFYDKEPSEAFDFFDQLAENTKQWETSLPLQVESRNTISHSSGKFQLKETDDLNARLA
;
A
#
# COMPACT_ATOMS: atom_id res chain seq x y z
N MET A 1 -88.95 -21.05 -22.52
CA MET A 1 -88.79 -20.96 -21.05
C MET A 1 -88.00 -22.21 -20.68
N ALA A 2 -86.69 -22.17 -20.37
CA ALA A 2 -86.04 -21.45 -19.25
C ALA A 2 -86.62 -21.91 -17.90
N ASN A 3 -85.85 -22.33 -16.88
CA ASN A 3 -84.38 -22.27 -16.67
C ASN A 3 -84.00 -23.13 -15.43
N VAL A 4 -82.73 -23.55 -15.28
CA VAL A 4 -81.94 -23.58 -14.01
C VAL A 4 -82.34 -24.62 -12.92
N GLU A 5 -81.52 -25.50 -12.31
CA GLU A 5 -80.06 -25.72 -12.13
C GLU A 5 -79.42 -25.04 -10.87
N ASP A 6 -78.64 -25.68 -9.98
CA ASP A 6 -78.59 -27.08 -9.52
C ASP A 6 -77.76 -27.19 -8.19
N ILE A 7 -77.89 -28.29 -7.44
CA ILE A 7 -76.94 -28.83 -6.40
C ILE A 7 -76.73 -28.03 -5.07
N GLU A 8 -76.56 -28.80 -3.97
CA GLU A 8 -75.69 -28.63 -2.75
C GLU A 8 -76.42 -28.87 -1.41
N GLY A 9 -75.88 -29.61 -0.43
CA GLY A 9 -74.63 -30.39 -0.41
C GLY A 9 -74.48 -31.26 0.85
N GLU A 10 -73.65 -32.31 0.80
CA GLU A 10 -73.35 -33.18 1.95
C GLU A 10 -72.15 -32.67 2.75
N GLY A 11 -72.30 -32.55 4.07
CA GLY A 11 -71.23 -32.14 4.98
C GLY A 11 -70.37 -33.30 5.47
N SER A 12 -69.16 -33.46 4.93
CA SER A 12 -68.17 -34.44 5.42
C SER A 12 -67.15 -33.78 6.34
N VAL A 13 -67.19 -34.09 7.65
CA VAL A 13 -66.23 -33.60 8.65
C VAL A 13 -64.93 -34.41 8.57
N GLN A 14 -63.84 -33.78 8.13
CA GLN A 14 -62.51 -34.39 8.12
C GLN A 14 -61.90 -34.41 9.53
N GLY A 15 -61.51 -35.60 9.99
CA GLY A 15 -60.76 -35.76 11.25
C GLY A 15 -59.27 -35.46 11.04
N ASN A 16 -58.73 -34.52 11.82
CA ASN A 16 -57.30 -34.21 11.82
C ASN A 16 -56.47 -35.37 12.43
N GLY A 17 -55.68 -36.06 11.60
CA GLY A 17 -54.58 -36.89 12.09
C GLY A 17 -53.42 -36.02 12.61
N PRO A 18 -52.54 -36.56 13.48
CA PRO A 18 -51.39 -35.81 13.99
C PRO A 18 -50.38 -35.52 12.88
N PRO A 19 -49.58 -34.43 12.99
CA PRO A 19 -48.57 -34.11 12.00
C PRO A 19 -47.52 -35.21 11.95
N GLN A 20 -47.33 -35.82 10.77
CA GLN A 20 -46.23 -36.75 10.52
C GLN A 20 -44.92 -35.95 10.53
N PHE A 21 -44.20 -36.00 11.66
CA PHE A 21 -42.80 -35.62 11.70
C PHE A 21 -42.02 -36.56 10.79
N ASN A 22 -41.69 -36.08 9.58
CA ASN A 22 -40.85 -36.82 8.64
C ASN A 22 -39.37 -36.72 9.04
N ASP A 23 -39.05 -37.19 10.25
CA ASP A 23 -37.68 -37.41 10.73
C ASP A 23 -37.08 -38.65 10.06
N GLN A 24 -37.08 -38.68 8.73
CA GLN A 24 -36.19 -39.58 8.01
C GLN A 24 -34.75 -39.10 8.26
N PRO A 25 -33.87 -39.95 8.84
CA PRO A 25 -32.45 -39.65 8.86
C PRO A 25 -32.02 -39.45 7.40
N ASN A 26 -31.38 -38.31 7.11
CA ASN A 26 -30.91 -38.02 5.76
C ASN A 26 -29.70 -38.91 5.46
N PHE A 27 -29.98 -40.16 5.06
CA PHE A 27 -29.02 -41.24 4.83
C PHE A 27 -28.16 -40.93 3.61
N ARG A 28 -27.12 -40.12 3.81
CA ARG A 28 -26.09 -39.89 2.79
C ARG A 28 -25.33 -41.18 2.52
N THR A 29 -25.23 -41.52 1.24
CA THR A 29 -24.40 -42.60 0.74
C THR A 29 -22.91 -42.32 1.01
N LEU A 30 -22.09 -43.38 1.07
CA LEU A 30 -20.63 -43.22 1.09
C LEU A 30 -20.13 -42.38 -0.11
N ARG A 31 -20.81 -42.47 -1.26
CA ARG A 31 -20.52 -41.65 -2.43
C ARG A 31 -20.69 -40.15 -2.14
N GLU A 32 -21.73 -39.74 -1.43
CA GLU A 32 -21.99 -38.32 -1.08
C GLU A 32 -21.08 -37.77 0.03
N TYR A 33 -20.52 -38.64 0.88
CA TYR A 33 -19.45 -38.24 1.79
C TYR A 33 -18.09 -38.11 1.08
N LEU A 34 -17.81 -38.99 0.11
CA LEU A 34 -16.54 -39.02 -0.61
C LEU A 34 -16.48 -38.06 -1.82
N HIS A 35 -17.63 -37.59 -2.32
CA HIS A 35 -17.72 -36.55 -3.34
C HIS A 35 -18.19 -35.25 -2.67
N PRO A 36 -17.28 -34.30 -2.38
CA PRO A 36 -17.69 -33.03 -1.81
C PRO A 36 -18.59 -32.29 -2.81
N ALA A 37 -19.86 -32.08 -2.44
CA ALA A 37 -20.69 -31.09 -3.13
C ALA A 37 -19.98 -29.73 -3.11
N ARG A 38 -20.17 -28.91 -4.15
CA ARG A 38 -19.55 -27.57 -4.23
C ARG A 38 -20.11 -26.67 -3.12
N GLN A 39 -19.43 -26.64 -1.98
CA GLN A 39 -19.67 -25.70 -0.90
C GLN A 39 -19.15 -24.33 -1.34
N SER A 40 -19.95 -23.60 -2.12
CA SER A 40 -19.64 -22.21 -2.46
C SER A 40 -19.83 -21.34 -1.23
N THR A 41 -18.76 -21.11 -0.47
CA THR A 41 -18.74 -20.11 0.59
C THR A 41 -19.17 -18.76 -0.01
N PRO A 42 -20.27 -18.14 0.47
CA PRO A 42 -20.69 -16.84 -0.04
C PRO A 42 -19.64 -15.78 0.28
N SER A 43 -19.57 -14.73 -0.55
CA SER A 43 -18.63 -13.62 -0.34
C SER A 43 -18.73 -13.03 1.07
N CYS A 44 -17.60 -12.63 1.63
CA CYS A 44 -17.56 -11.79 2.84
C CYS A 44 -18.12 -10.38 2.58
N ILE A 45 -18.07 -9.92 1.33
CA ILE A 45 -18.55 -8.60 0.89
C ILE A 45 -20.07 -8.62 0.65
N ILE A 46 -20.76 -7.67 1.28
CA ILE A 46 -22.15 -7.31 1.01
C ILE A 46 -22.13 -6.17 -0.01
N LEU A 47 -22.89 -6.30 -1.09
CA LEU A 47 -23.10 -5.24 -2.08
C LEU A 47 -24.51 -4.66 -1.90
N PRO A 48 -24.72 -3.33 -2.01
CA PRO A 48 -26.04 -2.72 -1.92
C PRO A 48 -27.01 -3.27 -2.98
N LEU A 49 -28.22 -3.63 -2.57
CA LEU A 49 -29.23 -4.27 -3.44
C LEU A 49 -29.73 -3.37 -4.61
N ASN A 50 -29.59 -2.05 -4.47
CA ASN A 50 -30.22 -1.06 -5.35
C ASN A 50 -29.28 -0.44 -6.41
N GLN A 51 -28.08 -0.98 -6.59
CA GLN A 51 -27.12 -0.47 -7.58
C GLN A 51 -27.12 -1.33 -8.83
N GLN A 52 -27.22 -0.69 -10.00
CA GLN A 52 -27.12 -1.37 -11.28
C GLN A 52 -25.75 -2.06 -11.40
N ALA A 53 -25.68 -3.14 -12.19
CA ALA A 53 -24.50 -3.97 -12.27
C ALA A 53 -23.34 -3.24 -12.94
N PHE A 54 -22.45 -2.66 -12.12
CA PHE A 54 -21.12 -2.17 -12.52
C PHE A 54 -20.52 -3.03 -13.65
N ASN A 55 -20.29 -2.42 -14.80
CA ASN A 55 -19.82 -3.14 -15.98
C ASN A 55 -18.30 -3.34 -15.88
N LEU A 56 -17.90 -4.46 -15.28
CA LEU A 56 -16.49 -4.84 -15.12
C LEU A 56 -15.86 -5.17 -16.48
N LYS A 57 -15.19 -4.19 -17.11
CA LYS A 57 -14.46 -4.40 -18.36
C LYS A 57 -13.16 -5.17 -18.07
N PRO A 58 -12.77 -6.18 -18.87
CA PRO A 58 -11.59 -7.01 -18.60
C PRO A 58 -10.28 -6.24 -18.38
N GLY A 59 -10.07 -5.15 -19.13
CA GLY A 59 -8.87 -4.30 -19.00
C GLY A 59 -8.75 -3.59 -17.64
N MET A 60 -9.86 -3.37 -16.92
CA MET A 60 -9.83 -2.71 -15.61
C MET A 60 -9.11 -3.56 -14.55
N ILE A 61 -9.26 -4.90 -14.64
CA ILE A 61 -8.60 -5.84 -13.73
C ILE A 61 -7.07 -5.80 -13.93
N GLN A 62 -6.60 -5.57 -15.16
CA GLN A 62 -5.17 -5.52 -15.49
C GLN A 62 -4.48 -4.24 -14.99
N LEU A 63 -5.24 -3.19 -14.68
CA LEU A 63 -4.73 -1.93 -14.12
C LEU A 63 -4.59 -1.96 -12.60
N LEU A 64 -5.19 -2.93 -11.91
CA LEU A 64 -5.14 -3.00 -10.45
C LEU A 64 -3.73 -3.38 -9.96
N PRO A 65 -3.23 -2.78 -8.87
CA PRO A 65 -2.04 -3.28 -8.19
C PRO A 65 -2.28 -4.71 -7.67
N THR A 66 -1.21 -5.43 -7.40
CA THR A 66 -1.27 -6.83 -6.98
C THR A 66 -0.57 -7.02 -5.64
N PHE A 67 -1.29 -7.59 -4.67
CA PHE A 67 -0.80 -7.88 -3.32
C PHE A 67 -0.92 -9.37 -3.01
N HIS A 68 0.20 -10.00 -2.67
CA HIS A 68 0.32 -11.45 -2.47
C HIS A 68 0.15 -11.85 -0.99
N GLY A 69 0.35 -10.92 -0.07
CA GLY A 69 0.38 -11.16 1.38
C GLY A 69 1.76 -11.57 1.88
N MET A 70 2.82 -10.96 1.36
CA MET A 70 4.21 -11.12 1.78
C MET A 70 4.62 -10.07 2.81
N ASP A 71 5.56 -10.39 3.70
CA ASP A 71 6.01 -9.48 4.76
C ASP A 71 6.76 -8.25 4.21
N SER A 72 7.33 -8.35 3.00
CA SER A 72 7.97 -7.26 2.25
C SER A 72 6.98 -6.27 1.64
N GLU A 73 5.72 -6.67 1.39
CA GLU A 73 4.71 -5.77 0.82
C GLU A 73 4.19 -4.81 1.90
N ASN A 74 3.78 -3.60 1.51
CA ASN A 74 3.14 -2.64 2.42
C ASN A 74 1.64 -2.49 2.07
N PRO A 75 0.72 -2.88 2.95
CA PRO A 75 -0.72 -2.80 2.68
C PRO A 75 -1.25 -1.36 2.62
N TYR A 76 -0.57 -0.36 3.18
CA TYR A 76 -0.95 1.06 3.01
C TYR A 76 -0.65 1.53 1.58
N ILE A 77 0.51 1.18 1.04
CA ILE A 77 0.89 1.49 -0.35
C ILE A 77 -0.09 0.80 -1.30
N HIS A 78 -0.39 -0.48 -1.09
CA HIS A 78 -1.38 -1.21 -1.90
C HIS A 78 -2.78 -0.58 -1.86
N ILE A 79 -3.27 -0.14 -0.68
CA ILE A 79 -4.54 0.57 -0.59
C ILE A 79 -4.48 1.87 -1.40
N LYS A 80 -3.42 2.67 -1.25
CA LYS A 80 -3.26 3.94 -1.96
C LYS A 80 -3.26 3.76 -3.48
N GLU A 81 -2.41 2.89 -4.00
CA GLU A 81 -2.32 2.57 -5.44
C GLU A 81 -3.67 2.01 -5.96
N PHE A 82 -4.35 1.19 -5.16
CA PHE A 82 -5.65 0.63 -5.52
C PHE A 82 -6.74 1.70 -5.59
N GLU A 83 -6.75 2.64 -4.64
CA GLU A 83 -7.67 3.78 -4.63
C GLU A 83 -7.37 4.73 -5.81
N GLU A 84 -6.10 5.06 -6.06
CA GLU A 84 -5.68 5.87 -7.21
C GLU A 84 -6.19 5.28 -8.55
N VAL A 85 -6.01 3.98 -8.77
CA VAL A 85 -6.56 3.28 -9.95
C VAL A 85 -8.09 3.31 -9.96
N CYS A 86 -8.75 3.03 -8.83
CA CYS A 86 -10.22 3.04 -8.75
C CYS A 86 -10.82 4.42 -9.04
N ASN A 87 -10.15 5.50 -8.64
CA ASN A 87 -10.60 6.88 -8.87
C ASN A 87 -10.60 7.27 -10.36
N THR A 88 -9.89 6.52 -11.22
CA THR A 88 -9.97 6.70 -12.69
C THR A 88 -11.25 6.10 -13.30
N PHE A 89 -11.95 5.22 -12.58
CA PHE A 89 -13.11 4.50 -13.08
C PHE A 89 -14.41 5.28 -12.90
N ILE A 90 -14.67 6.20 -13.82
CA ILE A 90 -15.89 7.02 -13.84
C ILE A 90 -17.09 6.17 -14.30
N ASP A 91 -17.97 5.80 -13.36
CA ASP A 91 -19.27 5.17 -13.62
C ASP A 91 -20.38 5.98 -12.90
N ARG A 92 -21.41 6.41 -13.64
CA ARG A 92 -22.54 7.18 -13.08
C ARG A 92 -23.58 6.31 -12.36
N THR A 93 -23.46 4.98 -12.45
CA THR A 93 -24.44 4.00 -11.94
C THR A 93 -24.02 3.34 -10.63
N CYS A 94 -22.76 3.50 -10.22
CA CYS A 94 -22.19 2.88 -9.02
C CYS A 94 -21.48 3.93 -8.15
N THR A 95 -21.58 3.78 -6.83
CA THR A 95 -20.74 4.55 -5.92
C THR A 95 -19.30 4.05 -5.95
N GLU A 96 -18.37 4.95 -5.69
CA GLU A 96 -16.94 4.68 -5.51
C GLU A 96 -16.67 3.52 -4.52
N GLU A 97 -17.37 3.51 -3.38
CA GLU A 97 -17.34 2.39 -2.41
C GLU A 97 -17.66 1.03 -3.06
N THR A 98 -18.66 0.97 -3.92
CA THR A 98 -19.06 -0.28 -4.59
C THR A 98 -18.07 -0.68 -5.67
N ILE A 99 -17.45 0.27 -6.36
CA ILE A 99 -16.36 0.01 -7.31
C ILE A 99 -15.18 -0.61 -6.56
N ARG A 100 -14.73 0.03 -5.47
CA ARG A 100 -13.65 -0.44 -4.61
C ARG A 100 -13.94 -1.83 -4.02
N LEU A 101 -15.12 -2.05 -3.44
CA LEU A 101 -15.52 -3.36 -2.90
C LEU A 101 -15.63 -4.45 -3.97
N LYS A 102 -16.09 -4.15 -5.19
CA LYS A 102 -16.13 -5.13 -6.30
C LYS A 102 -14.74 -5.45 -6.85
N LEU A 103 -13.83 -4.47 -6.90
CA LEU A 103 -12.51 -4.61 -7.52
C LEU A 103 -11.43 -5.13 -6.57
N PHE A 104 -11.50 -4.84 -5.27
CA PHE A 104 -10.48 -5.25 -4.30
C PHE A 104 -10.20 -6.77 -4.27
N PRO A 105 -11.20 -7.66 -4.42
CA PRO A 105 -10.93 -9.09 -4.55
C PRO A 105 -10.02 -9.48 -5.73
N PHE A 106 -9.89 -8.65 -6.76
CA PHE A 106 -9.03 -8.92 -7.93
C PHE A 106 -7.59 -8.43 -7.74
N SER A 107 -7.37 -7.46 -6.85
CA SER A 107 -6.03 -6.95 -6.48
C SER A 107 -5.28 -7.89 -5.51
N LEU A 108 -5.95 -8.90 -4.95
CA LEU A 108 -5.35 -9.89 -4.04
C LEU A 108 -4.99 -11.22 -4.71
N LYS A 109 -3.81 -11.76 -4.40
CA LYS A 109 -3.30 -13.08 -4.83
C LYS A 109 -2.90 -13.94 -3.63
N ASP A 110 -2.62 -15.21 -3.88
CA ASP A 110 -1.99 -16.17 -2.97
C ASP A 110 -2.49 -16.08 -1.51
N LYS A 111 -1.63 -15.73 -0.56
CA LYS A 111 -1.97 -15.66 0.88
C LYS A 111 -3.06 -14.61 1.13
N ALA A 112 -3.00 -13.47 0.46
CA ALA A 112 -4.03 -12.42 0.55
C ALA A 112 -5.39 -12.89 0.01
N LYS A 113 -5.40 -13.63 -1.11
CA LYS A 113 -6.64 -14.18 -1.67
C LYS A 113 -7.24 -15.28 -0.80
N LEU A 114 -6.41 -16.15 -0.24
CA LEU A 114 -6.83 -17.18 0.72
C LEU A 114 -7.41 -16.56 2.01
N TRP A 115 -6.78 -15.50 2.52
CA TRP A 115 -7.31 -14.76 3.68
C TRP A 115 -8.70 -14.18 3.40
N LEU A 116 -8.90 -13.50 2.27
CA LEU A 116 -10.19 -12.90 1.91
C LEU A 116 -11.30 -13.98 1.87
N ASN A 117 -10.99 -15.15 1.33
CA ASN A 117 -11.90 -16.30 1.24
C ASN A 117 -12.16 -16.99 2.60
N SER A 118 -11.33 -16.73 3.63
CA SER A 118 -11.50 -17.26 4.99
C SER A 118 -12.33 -16.37 5.92
N LEU A 119 -12.63 -15.14 5.50
CA LEU A 119 -13.49 -14.22 6.25
C LEU A 119 -14.93 -14.74 6.31
N ARG A 120 -15.66 -14.36 7.38
CA ARG A 120 -17.06 -14.74 7.56
C ARG A 120 -17.90 -14.24 6.36
N PRO A 121 -18.76 -15.07 5.76
CA PRO A 121 -19.69 -14.62 4.72
C PRO A 121 -20.55 -13.44 5.20
N ARG A 122 -20.78 -12.45 4.33
CA ARG A 122 -21.59 -11.24 4.61
C ARG A 122 -21.16 -10.52 5.90
N SER A 123 -19.87 -10.19 6.02
CA SER A 123 -19.30 -9.50 7.20
C SER A 123 -18.75 -8.10 6.92
N ILE A 124 -18.58 -7.71 5.65
CA ILE A 124 -18.04 -6.41 5.25
C ILE A 124 -19.08 -5.74 4.34
N GLY A 125 -19.63 -4.60 4.75
CA GLY A 125 -20.60 -3.82 3.98
C GLY A 125 -20.05 -2.52 3.40
N THR A 126 -18.95 -1.99 3.95
CA THR A 126 -18.33 -0.72 3.56
C THR A 126 -16.86 -0.87 3.19
N TRP A 127 -16.33 0.08 2.42
CA TRP A 127 -14.91 0.11 2.06
C TRP A 127 -14.01 0.28 3.29
N ARG A 128 -14.45 1.11 4.25
CA ARG A 128 -13.75 1.33 5.53
C ARG A 128 -13.61 0.05 6.35
N GLU A 129 -14.61 -0.83 6.36
CA GLU A 129 -14.53 -2.14 7.02
C GLU A 129 -13.55 -3.08 6.30
N MET A 130 -13.51 -3.06 4.96
CA MET A 130 -12.51 -3.82 4.19
C MET A 130 -11.08 -3.36 4.51
N GLN A 131 -10.84 -2.05 4.50
CA GLN A 131 -9.53 -1.47 4.86
C GLN A 131 -9.14 -1.88 6.29
N ALA A 132 -10.06 -1.79 7.25
CA ALA A 132 -9.80 -2.14 8.65
C ALA A 132 -9.41 -3.61 8.84
N GLU A 133 -10.15 -4.57 8.29
CA GLU A 133 -9.79 -5.99 8.41
C GLU A 133 -8.53 -6.35 7.62
N PHE A 134 -8.29 -5.73 6.46
CA PHE A 134 -7.06 -5.92 5.68
C PHE A 134 -5.82 -5.42 6.42
N LEU A 135 -5.86 -4.19 6.94
CA LEU A 135 -4.75 -3.61 7.71
C LEU A 135 -4.51 -4.36 9.02
N LYS A 136 -5.57 -4.76 9.74
CA LYS A 136 -5.49 -5.63 10.92
C LYS A 136 -4.80 -6.98 10.62
N LYS A 137 -4.95 -7.52 9.40
CA LYS A 137 -4.30 -8.76 8.98
C LYS A 137 -2.84 -8.57 8.54
N TYR A 138 -2.55 -7.54 7.75
CA TYR A 138 -1.25 -7.38 7.05
C TYR A 138 -0.34 -6.27 7.61
N PHE A 139 -0.82 -5.47 8.56
CA PHE A 139 -0.05 -4.46 9.29
C PHE A 139 -0.12 -4.70 10.81
N PRO A 140 0.49 -5.79 11.31
CA PRO A 140 0.43 -6.14 12.74
C PRO A 140 1.09 -5.08 13.63
N THR A 141 0.67 -4.99 14.89
CA THR A 141 1.13 -3.96 15.85
C THR A 141 2.65 -3.91 16.01
N HIS A 142 3.35 -5.05 15.93
CA HIS A 142 4.81 -5.09 16.02
C HIS A 142 5.50 -4.41 14.82
N ARG A 143 4.88 -4.37 13.64
CA ARG A 143 5.38 -3.63 12.46
C ARG A 143 5.25 -2.13 12.67
N THR A 144 4.12 -1.67 13.24
CA THR A 144 3.92 -0.28 13.67
C THR A 144 5.00 0.12 14.68
N ALA A 145 5.20 -0.67 15.74
CA ALA A 145 6.22 -0.40 16.77
C ALA A 145 7.67 -0.54 16.26
N ALA A 146 7.92 -1.26 15.16
CA ALA A 146 9.23 -1.28 14.51
C ALA A 146 9.48 0.01 13.72
N LEU A 147 8.51 0.45 12.91
CA LEU A 147 8.64 1.68 12.12
C LEU A 147 8.69 2.93 13.01
N GLN A 148 7.88 3.00 14.07
CA GLN A 148 7.96 4.05 15.09
C GLN A 148 9.37 4.16 15.72
N ARG A 149 10.01 3.01 16.01
CA ARG A 149 11.39 2.98 16.52
C ARG A 149 12.42 3.37 15.45
N GLN A 150 12.18 3.09 14.18
CA GLN A 150 13.06 3.53 13.09
C GLN A 150 12.98 5.05 12.87
N MET A 151 11.79 5.65 13.00
CA MET A 151 11.61 7.11 12.96
C MET A 151 12.31 7.79 14.14
N MET A 152 12.09 7.29 15.37
CA MET A 152 12.64 7.88 16.60
C MET A 152 14.15 7.73 16.70
N ASN A 153 14.72 6.63 16.21
CA ASN A 153 16.16 6.37 16.22
C ASN A 153 16.77 6.52 14.81
N PHE A 154 16.19 7.38 13.98
CA PHE A 154 16.74 7.67 12.65
C PHE A 154 18.13 8.31 12.80
N SER A 155 19.03 8.02 11.86
CA SER A 155 20.42 8.52 11.87
C SER A 155 20.87 8.75 10.44
N CYS A 156 21.26 9.98 10.11
CA CYS A 156 21.94 10.27 8.85
C CYS A 156 23.30 9.59 8.84
N SER A 157 23.67 8.97 7.71
CA SER A 157 25.01 8.37 7.55
C SER A 157 26.06 9.46 7.26
N PRO A 158 27.33 9.29 7.67
CA PRO A 158 28.35 10.33 7.43
C PRO A 158 28.64 10.66 5.96
N ASN A 159 28.37 9.72 5.04
CA ASN A 159 28.60 9.85 3.61
C ASN A 159 27.30 10.03 2.80
N GLU A 160 26.19 10.30 3.47
CA GLU A 160 24.86 10.44 2.86
C GLU A 160 24.52 11.92 2.68
N SER A 161 23.94 12.28 1.53
CA SER A 161 23.51 13.64 1.29
C SER A 161 22.23 13.98 2.08
N PHE A 162 22.00 15.27 2.30
CA PHE A 162 20.81 15.74 3.00
C PHE A 162 19.52 15.27 2.30
N HIS A 163 19.50 15.32 0.96
CA HIS A 163 18.34 14.88 0.17
C HIS A 163 18.06 13.39 0.33
N GLN A 164 19.10 12.53 0.32
CA GLN A 164 18.96 11.08 0.52
C GLN A 164 18.47 10.73 1.93
N ALA A 165 18.99 11.40 2.95
CA ALA A 165 18.53 11.22 4.32
C ALA A 165 17.05 11.64 4.48
N TRP A 166 16.66 12.77 3.88
CA TRP A 166 15.28 13.25 3.95
C TRP A 166 14.30 12.35 3.17
N GLU A 167 14.68 11.88 1.98
CA GLU A 167 13.90 10.89 1.23
C GLU A 167 13.68 9.61 2.05
N LYS A 168 14.74 9.04 2.67
CA LYS A 168 14.60 7.86 3.56
C LYS A 168 13.73 8.12 4.79
N PHE A 169 13.79 9.31 5.39
CA PHE A 169 12.92 9.64 6.52
C PHE A 169 11.45 9.71 6.07
N LYS A 170 11.16 10.34 4.93
CA LYS A 170 9.81 10.36 4.33
C LYS A 170 9.32 8.97 3.93
N ASP A 171 10.20 8.07 3.48
CA ASP A 171 9.83 6.67 3.22
C ASP A 171 9.36 5.94 4.48
N LEU A 172 9.96 6.20 5.65
CA LEU A 172 9.46 5.67 6.92
C LEU A 172 8.07 6.21 7.26
N LEU A 173 7.83 7.51 7.07
CA LEU A 173 6.52 8.15 7.30
C LEU A 173 5.45 7.54 6.39
N ASN A 174 5.75 7.45 5.09
CA ASN A 174 4.88 6.82 4.08
C ASN A 174 4.63 5.33 4.38
N ALA A 175 5.60 4.63 4.96
CA ALA A 175 5.45 3.23 5.33
C ALA A 175 4.53 3.00 6.54
N CYS A 176 4.29 4.01 7.38
CA CYS A 176 3.43 3.94 8.56
C CYS A 176 2.65 5.25 8.81
N PRO A 177 1.66 5.61 7.97
CA PRO A 177 0.95 6.90 8.08
C PRO A 177 0.21 7.11 9.41
N HIS A 178 -0.09 6.03 10.13
CA HIS A 178 -0.71 6.01 11.46
C HIS A 178 0.32 5.97 12.61
N HIS A 179 1.54 6.47 12.40
CA HIS A 179 2.63 6.46 13.38
C HIS A 179 2.32 7.15 14.72
N GLY A 180 1.34 8.05 14.77
CA GLY A 180 0.85 8.69 16.00
C GLY A 180 1.74 9.79 16.59
N PHE A 181 2.97 9.97 16.10
CA PHE A 181 3.80 11.15 16.41
C PHE A 181 3.20 12.45 15.86
N GLU A 182 3.33 13.52 16.65
CA GLU A 182 3.03 14.89 16.25
C GLU A 182 4.10 15.45 15.30
N MET A 183 3.75 16.42 14.44
CA MET A 183 4.66 16.97 13.42
C MET A 183 5.99 17.48 14.02
N TRP A 184 5.94 18.18 15.15
CA TRP A 184 7.13 18.71 15.82
C TRP A 184 8.09 17.61 16.30
N ARG A 185 7.57 16.42 16.66
CA ARG A 185 8.40 15.26 17.01
C ARG A 185 9.11 14.72 15.79
N LEU A 186 8.45 14.67 14.62
CA LEU A 186 9.07 14.25 13.37
C LEU A 186 10.20 15.19 12.96
N VAL A 187 9.97 16.51 13.05
CA VAL A 187 10.98 17.54 12.82
C VAL A 187 12.16 17.40 13.78
N SER A 188 11.92 17.20 15.09
CA SER A 188 12.96 16.96 16.09
C SER A 188 13.76 15.70 15.77
N PHE A 189 13.11 14.55 15.53
CA PHE A 189 13.81 13.29 15.24
C PHE A 189 14.72 13.41 14.01
N PHE A 190 14.23 14.03 12.93
CA PHE A 190 15.08 14.25 11.76
C PHE A 190 16.21 15.24 12.05
N TYR A 191 15.93 16.40 12.65
CA TYR A 191 16.97 17.38 13.00
C TYR A 191 18.05 16.78 13.92
N ASP A 192 17.65 16.03 14.94
CA ASP A 192 18.55 15.40 15.91
C ASP A 192 19.43 14.32 15.27
N SER A 193 18.93 13.65 14.23
CA SER A 193 19.66 12.65 13.43
C SER A 193 20.76 13.21 12.52
N LEU A 194 20.74 14.52 12.25
CA LEU A 194 21.62 15.17 11.29
C LEU A 194 23.10 15.09 11.70
N THR A 195 23.97 14.96 10.69
CA THR A 195 25.43 15.07 10.87
C THR A 195 25.83 16.47 11.36
N ALA A 196 27.02 16.59 11.96
CA ALA A 196 27.51 17.87 12.49
C ALA A 196 27.55 19.00 11.44
N ASP A 197 27.69 18.68 10.16
CA ASP A 197 27.71 19.67 9.08
C ASP A 197 26.30 20.04 8.63
N PHE A 198 25.36 19.10 8.55
CA PHE A 198 23.95 19.43 8.31
C PHE A 198 23.32 20.22 9.47
N LYS A 199 23.73 19.97 10.72
CA LYS A 199 23.31 20.80 11.88
C LYS A 199 23.82 22.24 11.84
N LYS A 200 24.89 22.54 11.08
CA LYS A 200 25.32 23.92 10.76
C LYS A 200 24.56 24.47 9.55
N LEU A 201 24.41 23.65 8.51
CA LEU A 201 23.75 24.03 7.26
C LEU A 201 22.29 24.48 7.49
N VAL A 202 21.51 23.73 8.26
CA VAL A 202 20.08 24.02 8.48
C VAL A 202 19.84 25.43 9.05
N PRO A 203 20.47 25.85 10.18
CA PRO A 203 20.36 27.23 10.65
C PRO A 203 20.91 28.24 9.64
N THR A 204 22.05 27.99 8.99
CA THR A 204 22.64 28.93 8.01
C THR A 204 21.70 29.19 6.83
N MET A 205 21.04 28.17 6.31
CA MET A 205 20.07 28.29 5.22
C MET A 205 18.70 28.84 5.67
N CYS A 206 18.49 28.98 6.99
CA CYS A 206 17.29 29.51 7.61
C CYS A 206 17.57 30.84 8.36
N ASN A 207 18.64 31.57 8.02
CA ASN A 207 19.08 32.82 8.65
C ASN A 207 19.29 32.77 10.18
N GLY A 208 19.42 31.57 10.76
CA GLY A 208 19.48 31.31 12.20
C GLY A 208 18.11 30.99 12.85
N GLU A 209 17.01 31.34 12.19
CA GLU A 209 15.64 31.35 12.75
C GLU A 209 14.93 29.98 12.67
N PHE A 210 15.66 28.87 12.54
CA PHE A 210 15.06 27.54 12.34
C PHE A 210 14.19 27.09 13.52
N TYR A 211 14.57 27.46 14.75
CA TYR A 211 13.81 27.12 15.96
C TYR A 211 12.61 28.04 16.21
N ASP A 212 12.52 29.16 15.50
CA ASP A 212 11.40 30.11 15.60
C ASP A 212 10.27 29.76 14.61
N LYS A 213 10.46 28.70 13.81
CA LYS A 213 9.48 28.20 12.83
C LYS A 213 8.40 27.34 13.46
N GLU A 214 7.18 27.46 12.95
CA GLU A 214 6.11 26.49 13.21
C GLU A 214 6.50 25.10 12.66
N PRO A 215 6.07 23.99 13.29
CA PRO A 215 6.47 22.63 12.90
C PRO A 215 6.19 22.26 11.44
N SER A 216 5.12 22.80 10.84
CA SER A 216 4.84 22.62 9.41
C SER A 216 5.84 23.36 8.53
N GLU A 217 6.19 24.60 8.86
CA GLU A 217 7.18 25.37 8.11
C GLU A 217 8.58 24.77 8.20
N ALA A 218 8.94 24.22 9.37
CA ALA A 218 10.21 23.51 9.56
C ALA A 218 10.28 22.22 8.74
N PHE A 219 9.16 21.51 8.59
CA PHE A 219 9.04 20.33 7.72
C PHE A 219 9.14 20.72 6.24
N ASP A 220 8.37 21.72 5.79
CA ASP A 220 8.42 22.25 4.42
C ASP A 220 9.81 22.83 4.07
N PHE A 221 10.52 23.38 5.05
CA PHE A 221 11.91 23.83 4.89
C PHE A 221 12.87 22.66 4.63
N PHE A 222 12.68 21.50 5.25
CA PHE A 222 13.49 20.32 4.94
C PHE A 222 13.24 19.80 3.52
N ASP A 223 12.00 19.86 3.01
CA ASP A 223 11.71 19.58 1.60
C ASP A 223 12.43 20.54 0.65
N GLN A 224 12.41 21.85 0.95
CA GLN A 224 13.13 22.86 0.16
C GLN A 224 14.66 22.67 0.22
N LEU A 225 15.22 22.35 1.39
CA LEU A 225 16.66 22.13 1.56
C LEU A 225 17.13 20.83 0.88
N ALA A 226 16.31 19.78 0.88
CA ALA A 226 16.58 18.56 0.12
C ALA A 226 16.64 18.83 -1.39
N GLU A 227 15.70 19.61 -1.93
CA GLU A 227 15.73 19.98 -3.36
C GLU A 227 16.94 20.86 -3.70
N ASN A 228 17.24 21.87 -2.87
CA ASN A 228 18.41 22.73 -3.06
C ASN A 228 19.74 21.94 -3.04
N THR A 229 19.92 21.04 -2.07
CA THR A 229 21.15 20.23 -1.94
C THR A 229 21.33 19.26 -3.12
N LYS A 230 20.24 18.65 -3.60
CA LYS A 230 20.22 17.82 -4.82
C LYS A 230 20.62 18.59 -6.08
N GLN A 231 20.19 19.85 -6.20
CA GLN A 231 20.58 20.73 -7.31
C GLN A 231 22.06 21.14 -7.25
N TRP A 232 22.60 21.41 -6.05
CA TRP A 232 24.03 21.71 -5.88
C TRP A 232 24.93 20.52 -6.24
N GLU A 233 24.56 19.31 -5.82
CA GLU A 233 25.28 18.08 -6.19
C GLU A 233 25.26 17.82 -7.70
N THR A 234 24.14 18.13 -8.37
CA THR A 234 23.98 17.99 -9.83
C THR A 234 24.70 19.10 -10.63
N SER A 235 24.96 20.25 -10.02
CA SER A 235 25.61 21.41 -10.67
C SER A 235 27.11 21.51 -10.40
N LEU A 236 27.69 20.62 -9.60
CA LEU A 236 29.13 20.39 -9.56
C LEU A 236 29.60 19.81 -10.91
N PRO A 237 30.48 20.49 -11.67
CA PRO A 237 31.11 19.89 -12.84
C PRO A 237 31.96 18.68 -12.43
N LEU A 238 31.96 17.64 -13.25
CA LEU A 238 32.95 16.54 -13.17
C LEU A 238 34.37 17.10 -13.36
N GLN A 239 35.03 17.53 -12.28
CA GLN A 239 36.41 18.00 -12.35
C GLN A 239 37.16 18.00 -11.01
N VAL A 240 37.63 16.81 -10.60
CA VAL A 240 38.93 16.69 -9.89
C VAL A 240 39.65 15.43 -10.37
N GLU A 241 40.36 15.53 -11.49
CA GLU A 241 41.68 14.89 -11.56
C GLU A 241 42.75 15.96 -11.31
N SER A 242 43.76 15.53 -10.56
CA SER A 242 44.68 16.35 -9.77
C SER A 242 45.37 17.51 -10.46
N ARG A 243 45.55 18.59 -9.69
CA ARG A 243 46.48 19.70 -9.96
C ARG A 243 47.85 19.21 -10.43
N ASN A 244 48.42 19.92 -11.40
CA ASN A 244 49.81 20.33 -11.30
C ASN A 244 50.00 21.74 -11.88
N THR A 245 50.20 22.71 -10.99
CA THR A 245 50.61 24.07 -11.34
C THR A 245 52.13 24.12 -11.48
N ILE A 246 52.64 24.48 -12.65
CA ILE A 246 54.05 24.87 -12.82
C ILE A 246 54.10 26.19 -13.60
N SER A 247 54.64 27.23 -12.97
CA SER A 247 54.95 28.50 -13.61
C SER A 247 56.47 28.72 -13.68
N HIS A 248 56.97 28.82 -14.91
CA HIS A 248 58.28 29.34 -15.33
C HIS A 248 59.58 28.75 -14.74
N SER A 249 60.31 28.01 -15.59
CA SER A 249 61.75 28.23 -15.80
C SER A 249 62.15 27.83 -17.23
N SER A 250 63.23 28.42 -17.72
CA SER A 250 63.60 28.41 -19.15
C SER A 250 64.50 27.25 -19.56
N GLY A 251 64.10 26.52 -20.61
CA GLY A 251 65.03 26.01 -21.62
C GLY A 251 65.43 24.53 -21.57
N LYS A 252 65.73 24.03 -22.78
CA LYS A 252 66.29 22.73 -23.19
C LYS A 252 65.35 21.52 -23.22
N PHE A 253 65.24 20.96 -24.43
CA PHE A 253 64.68 19.64 -24.72
C PHE A 253 65.61 18.54 -24.23
N GLN A 254 65.04 17.49 -23.63
CA GLN A 254 65.70 16.19 -23.49
C GLN A 254 64.63 15.09 -23.65
N LEU A 255 64.68 14.34 -24.74
CA LEU A 255 63.92 13.09 -24.90
C LEU A 255 64.72 11.96 -24.26
N LYS A 256 64.05 11.07 -23.52
CA LYS A 256 64.47 9.68 -23.22
C LYS A 256 63.22 8.89 -22.80
N GLU A 257 62.81 7.95 -23.63
CA GLU A 257 63.13 6.50 -23.55
C GLU A 257 62.05 5.77 -22.75
N THR A 258 61.22 5.05 -23.51
CA THR A 258 60.17 4.14 -23.05
C THR A 258 60.79 2.80 -22.69
N ASP A 259 60.55 2.31 -21.48
CA ASP A 259 60.75 0.88 -21.16
C ASP A 259 59.39 0.17 -21.05
N ASP A 260 59.34 -0.96 -21.73
CA ASP A 260 58.19 -1.85 -21.91
C ASP A 260 58.10 -2.85 -20.74
N LEU A 261 56.94 -3.53 -20.60
CA LEU A 261 56.73 -4.90 -20.08
C LEU A 261 55.28 -5.07 -19.54
N ASN A 262 54.42 -5.73 -20.33
CA ASN A 262 54.27 -7.18 -20.15
C ASN A 262 53.23 -7.87 -21.06
N ALA A 263 53.69 -9.00 -21.62
CA ALA A 263 52.99 -10.28 -21.77
C ALA A 263 51.55 -10.34 -22.32
N ARG A 264 51.40 -11.04 -23.47
CA ARG A 264 50.22 -11.85 -23.77
C ARG A 264 50.61 -13.29 -24.07
N LEU A 265 49.86 -14.20 -23.48
CA LEU A 265 49.83 -15.64 -23.80
C LEU A 265 49.19 -15.87 -25.18
N ALA A 266 49.84 -16.70 -25.99
CA ALA A 266 49.26 -17.54 -27.04
C ALA A 266 50.22 -18.72 -27.27
#